data_AF-A0AA39TND5-F1
#
_entry.id   AF-A0AA39TND5-F1
#
_cell.length_a   1.000
_cell.length_b   1.000
_cell.length_c   1.000
_cell.angle_alpha   90.00
_cell.angle_beta   90.00
_cell.angle_gamma   90.00
#
_symmetry.space_group_name_H-M   'P 1'
#
loop_
_entity.id
_entity.type
_entity.pdbx_description
1 polymer ?
#
loop_
_entity_poly.entity_id
_entity_poly.type
_entity_poly.pdbx_seq_one_letter_code
_entity_poly.pdbx_strand_id
1 'polypeptide(L)' 'KLDHSPPSAKVKKVYGRLSHTEASILTQLRTSHANLNAHLFRIKATASPNCTTCNVPETVSHFLL' A
#
# COMPACT_ATOMS: atom_id res chain seq x y z
N LYS A 1 9.88 -5.27 -4.74
CA LYS A 1 9.69 -3.94 -5.39
C LYS A 1 8.23 -3.84 -5.83
N LEU A 2 7.53 -2.78 -5.41
CA LEU A 2 6.14 -2.55 -5.77
C LEU A 2 6.05 -2.11 -7.23
N ASP A 3 5.03 -2.62 -7.92
CA ASP A 3 4.78 -2.35 -9.32
C ASP A 3 3.95 -1.06 -9.47
N HIS A 4 4.61 0.02 -9.86
CA HIS A 4 4.00 1.33 -10.15
C HIS A 4 3.57 1.47 -11.62
N SER A 5 3.54 0.37 -12.38
CA SER A 5 3.16 0.43 -13.79
C SER A 5 1.71 0.90 -13.94
N PRO A 6 1.42 1.76 -14.92
CA PRO A 6 0.05 2.18 -15.21
C PRO A 6 -0.82 0.98 -15.61
N PRO A 7 -2.17 1.11 -15.55
CA PRO A 7 -3.09 0.03 -15.87
C PRO A 7 -2.79 -0.57 -17.26
N SER A 8 -2.43 -1.85 -17.30
CA SER A 8 -2.08 -2.58 -18.52
C SER A 8 -2.80 -3.93 -18.54
N ALA A 9 -2.84 -4.61 -19.69
CA ALA A 9 -3.42 -5.95 -19.81
C ALA A 9 -2.84 -6.95 -18.77
N LYS A 10 -1.59 -6.74 -18.36
CA LYS A 10 -0.94 -7.51 -17.29
C LYS A 10 -1.64 -7.36 -15.93
N VAL A 11 -2.12 -6.16 -15.61
CA VAL A 11 -2.86 -5.86 -14.39
C VAL A 11 -4.16 -6.67 -14.36
N LYS A 12 -4.92 -6.73 -15.46
CA LYS A 12 -6.16 -7.51 -15.55
C LYS A 12 -5.95 -9.01 -15.26
N LYS A 13 -4.82 -9.58 -15.68
CA LYS A 13 -4.48 -10.99 -15.41
C LYS A 13 -4.16 -11.26 -13.94
N VAL A 14 -3.53 -10.32 -13.25
CA VAL A 14 -3.23 -10.42 -11.81
C VAL A 14 -4.51 -10.29 -11.01
N TYR A 15 -5.31 -9.26 -11.28
CA TYR A 15 -6.54 -8.99 -10.54
C TYR A 15 -7.64 -10.01 -10.80
N GLY A 16 -7.72 -10.58 -12.01
CA GLY A 16 -8.74 -11.60 -12.35
C GLY A 16 -8.58 -12.93 -11.61
N ARG A 17 -7.49 -13.14 -10.89
CA ARG A 17 -7.26 -14.34 -10.05
C ARG A 17 -7.47 -14.08 -8.56
N LEU A 18 -7.75 -12.84 -8.17
CA LEU A 18 -7.89 -12.41 -6.79
C LEU A 18 -9.37 -12.29 -6.44
N SER A 19 -9.71 -12.56 -5.19
CA SER A 19 -10.99 -12.15 -4.62
C SER A 19 -11.08 -10.63 -4.56
N HIS A 20 -12.30 -10.12 -4.38
CA HIS A 20 -12.54 -8.68 -4.26
C HIS A 20 -11.71 -8.03 -3.13
N THR A 21 -11.57 -8.73 -2.00
CA THR A 21 -10.79 -8.26 -0.85
C THR A 21 -9.30 -8.18 -1.17
N GLU A 22 -8.73 -9.22 -1.76
CA GLU A 22 -7.31 -9.24 -2.14
C GLU A 22 -6.99 -8.19 -3.21
N ALA A 23 -7.88 -8.01 -4.19
CA ALA A 23 -7.77 -6.96 -5.19
C ALA A 23 -7.80 -5.56 -4.56
N SER A 24 -8.67 -5.33 -3.57
CA SER A 24 -8.74 -4.06 -2.83
C SER A 24 -7.44 -3.78 -2.07
N ILE A 25 -6.93 -4.76 -1.32
CA ILE A 25 -5.66 -4.66 -0.59
C ILE A 25 -4.51 -4.36 -1.56
N LEU A 26 -4.40 -5.12 -2.64
CA LEU A 26 -3.36 -4.94 -3.64
C LEU A 26 -3.40 -3.54 -4.29
N THR A 27 -4.60 -3.01 -4.52
CA THR A 27 -4.79 -1.66 -5.05
C THR A 27 -4.30 -0.61 -4.06
N GLN A 28 -4.68 -0.73 -2.79
CA GLN A 28 -4.24 0.19 -1.72
C GLN A 28 -2.72 0.17 -1.54
N LEU A 29 -2.09 -1.01 -1.62
CA LEU A 29 -0.64 -1.14 -1.56
C LEU A 29 0.05 -0.50 -2.77
N ARG A 30 -0.47 -0.70 -3.99
CA ARG A 30 0.10 -0.11 -5.21
C ARG A 30 -0.01 1.42 -5.24
N THR A 31 -1.10 1.97 -4.74
CA THR A 31 -1.34 3.42 -4.71
C THR A 31 -0.79 4.10 -3.46
N SER A 32 -0.15 3.35 -2.54
CA SER A 32 0.25 3.88 -1.23
C SER A 32 -0.92 4.52 -0.47
N HIS A 33 -2.13 3.98 -0.66
CA HIS A 33 -3.36 4.33 0.05
C HIS A 33 -3.74 3.30 1.12
N ALA A 34 -2.83 2.37 1.42
CA ALA A 34 -2.99 1.44 2.53
C ALA A 34 -3.01 2.19 3.86
N ASN A 35 -3.66 1.58 4.87
CA ASN A 35 -3.71 2.06 6.26
C ASN A 35 -2.34 1.91 6.97
N LEU A 36 -1.29 2.49 6.39
CA LEU A 36 0.05 2.57 6.96
C LEU A 36 0.27 3.98 7.50
N ASN A 37 1.07 4.12 8.57
CA ASN A 37 1.22 5.39 9.28
C ASN A 37 1.66 6.55 8.37
N ALA A 38 2.47 6.31 7.33
CA ALA A 38 2.83 7.38 6.39
C ALA A 38 1.60 7.93 5.63
N HIS A 39 0.67 7.07 5.20
CA HIS A 39 -0.56 7.50 4.54
C HIS A 39 -1.52 8.16 5.55
N LEU A 40 -1.69 7.53 6.71
CA LEU A 40 -2.55 8.03 7.78
C LEU A 40 -2.11 9.41 8.25
N PHE A 41 -0.79 9.66 8.34
CA PHE A 41 -0.24 10.94 8.76
C PHE A 41 -0.53 12.02 7.71
N ARG A 42 -0.42 11.68 6.42
CA ARG A 42 -0.74 12.59 5.31
C ARG A 42 -2.20 13.06 5.34
N ILE A 43 -3.13 12.18 5.73
CA ILE A 43 -4.55 12.51 5.89
C ILE A 43 -4.90 13.01 7.30
N LYS A 44 -3.90 13.24 8.16
CA LYS A 44 -4.04 13.69 9.55
C LYS A 44 -4.84 12.73 10.46
N ALA A 45 -4.90 11.45 10.11
CA ALA A 45 -5.55 10.42 10.92
C ALA A 45 -4.64 9.85 12.03
N THR A 46 -3.32 10.04 11.94
CA THR A 46 -2.35 9.71 13.00
C THR A 46 -1.42 10.90 13.24
N ALA A 47 -0.84 10.96 14.45
CA ALA A 47 0.06 12.01 14.88
C ALA A 47 1.50 11.85 14.36
N SER A 48 1.88 10.66 13.90
CA SER A 48 3.23 10.37 13.42
C SER A 48 3.20 9.45 12.19
N PRO A 49 4.07 9.69 11.18
CA PRO A 49 4.22 8.78 10.05
C PRO A 49 5.06 7.54 10.39
N ASN A 50 5.68 7.50 11.57
CA ASN A 50 6.68 6.49 11.91
C ASN A 50 6.06 5.18 12.41
N CYS A 51 6.67 4.07 12.02
CA CYS A 51 6.42 2.76 12.61
C CYS A 51 6.81 2.78 14.09
N THR A 52 5.95 2.24 14.94
CA THR A 52 6.15 2.17 16.39
C THR A 52 7.34 1.30 16.80
N THR A 53 7.73 0.33 15.96
CA THR A 53 8.83 -0.60 16.25
C THR A 53 10.17 -0.07 15.71
N CYS A 54 10.19 0.44 14.48
CA CYS A 54 11.43 0.80 13.80
C CYS A 54 11.74 2.31 13.84
N ASN A 55 10.79 3.13 14.28
CA ASN A 55 10.87 4.59 14.34
C ASN A 55 11.26 5.27 12.99
N VAL A 56 10.94 4.62 11.88
CA VAL A 56 11.09 5.14 10.51
C VAL A 56 9.72 5.25 9.85
N PRO A 57 9.53 6.11 8.83
CA PRO A 57 8.26 6.24 8.14
C PRO A 57 7.69 4.90 7.66
N GLU A 58 6.49 4.56 8.12
CA GLU A 58 5.82 3.30 7.75
C GLU A 58 5.24 3.42 6.34
N THR A 59 6.05 3.05 5.37
CA THR A 59 5.68 3.00 3.95
C THR A 59 5.39 1.57 3.52
N VAL A 60 4.77 1.39 2.36
CA VAL A 60 4.48 0.05 1.82
C VAL A 60 5.77 -0.77 1.64
N SER A 61 6.88 -0.11 1.27
CA SER A 61 8.19 -0.74 1.20
C SER A 61 8.70 -1.19 2.57
N HIS A 62 8.45 -0.40 3.64
CA HIS A 62 8.85 -0.78 5.00
C HIS A 62 8.02 -1.97 5.52
N PHE A 63 6.73 -2.03 5.20
CA PHE A 63 5.83 -3.08 5.70
C PHE A 63 6.03 -4.44 5.00
N LEU A 64 6.50 -4.45 3.75
CA LEU A 64 6.67 -5.67 2.94
C LEU A 64 8.11 -6.22 2.90
N LEU A 65 9.05 -5.57 3.60
CA LEU A 65 10.44 -5.98 3.75
C LEU A 65 10.65 -6.61 5.13
#